data_AF-M1MJH8-F1
#
_entry.id   AF-M1MJH8-F1
#
_cell.length_a   1.000
_cell.length_b   1.000
_cell.length_c   1.000
_cell.angle_alpha   90.00
_cell.angle_beta   90.00
_cell.angle_gamma   90.00
#
_symmetry.space_group_name_H-M   'P 1'
#
loop_
_entity.id
_entity.type
_entity.pdbx_description
1 polymer ?
#
loop_
_entity_poly.entity_id
_entity_poly.type
_entity_poly.pdbx_seq_one_letter_code
_entity_poly.pdbx_strand_id
1 'polypeptide(L)'
;MRKIIILLCLFWMGFIFYMSSNNGQISHEQSTKVVNIIEDSKSKLENKSNNQAKAEKENLAFLDKLIRKNAHGFLYMVLAILVSASFFSYKKLGRDAIVYILFICQFYAITDEFHQAFVPGRTSLVSDVLVDFIGSLVGLIIFYLIYYKIYKAKIRSRLSTKKL
;
A
#
# COMPACT_ATOMS: atom_id res chain seq x y z
N MET A 1 9.29 21.74 -8.28
CA MET A 1 8.26 20.68 -8.35
C MET A 1 8.85 19.28 -8.57
N ARG A 2 9.58 18.98 -9.66
CA ARG A 2 10.12 17.62 -9.92
C ARG A 2 10.97 17.03 -8.79
N LYS A 3 11.95 17.80 -8.29
CA LYS A 3 12.82 17.40 -7.17
C LYS A 3 12.03 17.10 -5.89
N ILE A 4 10.92 17.81 -5.64
CA ILE A 4 10.07 17.61 -4.47
C ILE A 4 9.38 16.25 -4.53
N ILE A 5 8.87 15.85 -5.71
CA ILE A 5 8.22 14.55 -5.90
C ILE A 5 9.23 13.41 -5.69
N ILE A 6 10.46 13.56 -6.21
CA ILE A 6 11.52 12.57 -6.00
C ILE A 6 11.88 12.46 -4.51
N LEU A 7 12.05 13.59 -3.82
CA LEU A 7 12.30 13.59 -2.37
C LEU A 7 11.17 12.91 -1.60
N LEU A 8 9.91 13.14 -2.00
CA LEU A 8 8.76 12.49 -1.40
C LEU A 8 8.74 10.97 -1.67
N CYS A 9 9.15 10.53 -2.86
CA CYS A 9 9.32 9.11 -3.17
C CYS A 9 10.38 8.49 -2.26
N LEU A 10 11.56 9.10 -2.15
CA LEU A 10 12.65 8.61 -1.31
C LEU A 10 12.27 8.59 0.17
N PHE A 11 11.58 9.63 0.64
CA PHE A 11 11.02 9.67 1.98
C PHE A 11 10.04 8.52 2.22
N TRP A 12 9.13 8.27 1.28
CA TRP A 12 8.15 7.19 1.41
C TRP A 12 8.79 5.80 1.38
N MET A 13 9.80 5.59 0.55
CA MET A 13 10.62 4.37 0.59
C MET A 13 11.31 4.22 1.95
N GLY A 14 11.94 5.28 2.46
CA GLY A 14 12.52 5.27 3.81
C GLY A 14 11.49 4.91 4.90
N PHE A 15 10.26 5.42 4.78
CA PHE A 15 9.17 5.09 5.69
C PHE A 15 8.74 3.61 5.61
N ILE A 16 8.63 3.04 4.40
CA ILE A 16 8.36 1.61 4.21
C ILE A 16 9.47 0.78 4.86
N PHE A 17 10.73 1.11 4.58
CA PHE A 17 11.88 0.41 5.14
C PHE A 17 11.94 0.49 6.68
N TYR A 18 11.57 1.64 7.25
CA TYR A 18 11.44 1.79 8.71
C TYR A 18 10.36 0.88 9.29
N MET A 19 9.19 0.82 8.65
CA MET A 19 8.10 -0.07 9.08
C MET A 19 8.46 -1.56 8.94
N SER A 20 9.24 -1.89 7.91
CA SER A 20 9.77 -3.23 7.64
C SER A 20 10.85 -3.66 8.63
N SER A 21 11.69 -2.72 9.08
CA SER A 21 12.71 -2.93 10.13
C SER A 21 12.14 -3.24 11.52
N ASN A 22 10.87 -2.92 11.77
CA ASN A 22 10.25 -3.23 13.04
C ASN A 22 10.09 -4.74 13.24
N ASN A 23 10.50 -5.23 14.42
CA ASN A 23 10.41 -6.64 14.78
C ASN A 23 8.96 -7.16 14.69
N GLY A 24 8.82 -8.49 14.60
CA GLY A 24 7.52 -9.12 14.47
C GLY A 24 6.55 -8.82 15.61
N GLN A 25 7.07 -8.60 16.82
CA GLN A 25 6.27 -8.31 18.02
C GLN A 25 5.63 -6.92 17.98
N ILE A 26 6.41 -5.88 17.66
CA ILE A 26 5.92 -4.50 17.52
C ILE A 26 4.90 -4.43 16.38
N SER A 27 5.18 -5.10 15.27
CA SER A 27 4.25 -5.17 14.14
C SER A 27 2.94 -5.86 14.52
N HIS A 28 3.03 -6.97 15.26
CA HIS A 28 1.87 -7.70 15.77
C HIS A 28 1.06 -6.87 16.77
N GLU A 29 1.72 -6.11 17.66
CA GLU A 29 1.02 -5.24 18.62
C GLU A 29 0.24 -4.12 17.90
N GLN A 30 0.81 -3.55 16.83
CA GLN A 30 0.14 -2.53 16.03
C GLN A 30 -1.12 -3.07 15.33
N SER A 31 -1.04 -4.24 14.70
CA SER A 31 -2.21 -4.86 14.06
C SER A 31 -3.22 -5.38 15.08
N THR A 32 -2.78 -5.90 16.22
CA THR A 32 -3.65 -6.35 17.31
C THR A 32 -4.48 -5.20 17.88
N LYS A 33 -3.95 -3.97 17.98
CA LYS A 33 -4.76 -2.79 18.36
C LYS A 33 -5.95 -2.56 17.43
N VAL A 34 -5.75 -2.76 16.12
CA VAL A 34 -6.83 -2.64 15.13
C VAL A 34 -7.81 -3.80 15.25
N VAL A 35 -7.32 -5.03 15.44
CA VAL A 35 -8.15 -6.22 15.68
C VAL A 35 -9.05 -6.02 16.90
N ASN A 36 -8.50 -5.56 18.02
CA ASN A 36 -9.24 -5.34 19.26
C ASN A 36 -10.34 -4.28 19.10
N ILE A 37 -10.10 -3.20 18.35
CA ILE A 37 -11.14 -2.19 18.04
C ILE A 37 -12.29 -2.82 17.24
N ILE A 38 -11.98 -3.69 16.27
CA ILE A 38 -12.99 -4.40 15.46
C ILE A 38 -13.75 -5.40 16.34
N GLU A 39 -13.06 -6.10 17.25
CA GLU A 39 -13.65 -7.07 18.16
C GLU A 39 -14.56 -6.41 19.20
N ASP A 40 -14.14 -5.32 19.83
CA ASP A 40 -14.96 -4.50 20.75
C ASP A 40 -16.22 -3.94 20.07
N SER A 41 -16.11 -3.65 18.77
CA SER A 41 -17.26 -3.19 17.98
C SER A 41 -18.25 -4.33 17.72
N LYS A 42 -17.77 -5.56 17.53
CA LYS A 42 -18.61 -6.77 17.32
C LYS A 42 -19.20 -7.32 18.62
N SER A 43 -18.45 -7.32 19.71
CA SER A 43 -18.92 -7.82 21.02
C SER A 43 -20.04 -6.96 21.60
N LYS A 44 -20.08 -5.65 21.29
CA LYS A 44 -21.22 -4.77 21.58
C LYS A 44 -22.50 -5.11 20.80
N LEU A 45 -22.39 -5.91 19.72
CA LEU A 45 -23.50 -6.30 18.84
C LEU A 45 -23.99 -7.74 19.07
N GLU A 46 -23.19 -8.62 19.69
CA GLU A 46 -23.52 -10.04 19.91
C GLU A 46 -23.41 -10.45 21.39
N ASN A 47 -24.50 -10.94 21.99
CA ASN A 47 -24.49 -11.65 23.28
C ASN A 47 -23.77 -13.00 23.11
N LYS A 48 -22.45 -13.07 23.35
CA LYS A 48 -21.64 -14.27 23.07
C LYS A 48 -21.64 -15.31 24.19
N SER A 49 -21.71 -16.58 23.77
CA SER A 49 -21.69 -17.81 24.58
C SER A 49 -20.29 -18.43 24.67
N ASN A 50 -19.98 -19.10 25.79
CA ASN A 50 -18.62 -19.40 26.28
C ASN A 50 -17.86 -20.55 25.57
N ASN A 51 -18.45 -21.27 24.60
CA ASN A 51 -17.78 -22.43 23.96
C ASN A 51 -16.87 -22.07 22.75
N GLN A 52 -16.66 -20.77 22.49
CA GLN A 52 -16.08 -20.25 21.23
C GLN A 52 -14.58 -19.88 21.31
N ALA A 53 -13.96 -19.98 22.48
CA ALA A 53 -12.65 -19.38 22.76
C ALA A 53 -11.47 -19.89 21.91
N LYS A 54 -11.49 -21.13 21.42
CA LYS A 54 -10.37 -21.71 20.64
C LYS A 54 -10.44 -21.33 19.15
N ALA A 55 -11.63 -21.40 18.55
CA ALA A 55 -11.87 -20.96 17.17
C ALA A 55 -11.74 -19.43 17.01
N GLU A 56 -12.04 -18.70 18.08
CA GLU A 56 -11.86 -17.25 18.14
C GLU A 56 -10.37 -16.86 18.10
N LYS A 57 -9.52 -17.57 18.85
CA LYS A 57 -8.07 -17.28 18.88
C LYS A 57 -7.37 -17.52 17.54
N GLU A 58 -7.78 -18.53 16.78
CA GLU A 58 -7.27 -18.77 15.42
C GLU A 58 -7.77 -17.72 14.42
N ASN A 59 -9.03 -17.30 14.52
CA ASN A 59 -9.57 -16.20 13.71
C ASN A 59 -8.85 -14.88 13.98
N LEU A 60 -8.55 -14.56 15.24
CA LEU A 60 -7.83 -13.33 15.60
C LEU A 60 -6.41 -13.31 15.02
N ALA A 61 -5.68 -14.42 15.09
CA ALA A 61 -4.35 -14.53 14.46
C ALA A 61 -4.41 -14.40 12.93
N PHE A 62 -5.45 -14.93 12.29
CA PHE A 62 -5.68 -14.75 10.86
C PHE A 62 -5.99 -13.29 10.50
N LEU A 63 -6.87 -12.63 11.26
CA LEU A 63 -7.22 -11.23 11.05
C LEU A 63 -6.04 -10.30 11.25
N ASP A 64 -5.21 -10.54 12.27
CA ASP A 64 -3.96 -9.81 12.51
C ASP A 64 -3.03 -9.90 11.28
N LYS A 65 -2.79 -11.13 10.81
CA LYS A 65 -1.95 -11.38 9.63
C LYS A 65 -2.53 -10.70 8.38
N LEU A 66 -3.85 -10.71 8.22
CA LEU A 66 -4.54 -10.08 7.09
C LEU A 66 -4.43 -8.55 7.14
N ILE A 67 -4.65 -7.94 8.30
CA ILE A 67 -4.51 -6.48 8.49
C ILE A 67 -3.08 -6.05 8.19
N ARG A 68 -2.09 -6.76 8.71
CA ARG A 68 -0.67 -6.46 8.46
C ARG A 68 -0.33 -6.53 6.98
N LYS A 69 -0.74 -7.60 6.28
CA LYS A 69 -0.51 -7.75 4.83
C LYS A 69 -1.16 -6.63 4.02
N ASN A 70 -2.40 -6.28 4.33
CA ASN A 70 -3.10 -5.20 3.62
C ASN A 70 -2.51 -3.82 3.92
N ALA A 71 -1.95 -3.60 5.11
CA ALA A 71 -1.24 -2.37 5.43
C ALA A 71 0.01 -2.20 4.56
N HIS A 72 0.82 -3.25 4.39
CA HIS A 72 1.96 -3.23 3.46
C HIS A 72 1.49 -2.98 2.01
N GLY A 73 0.47 -3.69 1.54
CA GLY A 73 -0.12 -3.45 0.21
C GLY A 73 -0.57 -1.99 0.00
N PHE A 74 -1.14 -1.35 1.03
CA PHE A 74 -1.49 0.07 0.98
C PHE A 74 -0.26 0.99 0.86
N LEU A 75 0.84 0.69 1.56
CA LEU A 75 2.09 1.45 1.43
C LEU A 75 2.64 1.39 0.00
N TYR A 76 2.59 0.22 -0.64
CA TYR A 76 3.00 0.04 -2.04
C TYR A 76 2.05 0.68 -3.04
N MET A 77 0.74 0.75 -2.73
CA MET A 77 -0.22 1.54 -3.50
C MET A 77 0.16 3.02 -3.52
N VAL A 78 0.49 3.61 -2.37
CA VAL A 78 0.95 5.00 -2.28
C VAL A 78 2.29 5.18 -2.99
N LEU A 79 3.22 4.24 -2.83
CA LEU A 79 4.51 4.27 -3.55
C LEU A 79 4.30 4.32 -5.07
N ALA A 80 3.43 3.47 -5.62
CA ALA A 80 3.15 3.45 -7.05
C ALA A 80 2.54 4.77 -7.56
N ILE A 81 1.69 5.43 -6.76
CA ILE A 81 1.15 6.77 -7.07
C ILE A 81 2.29 7.80 -7.14
N LEU A 82 3.21 7.78 -6.17
CA LEU A 82 4.34 8.71 -6.11
C LEU A 82 5.33 8.49 -7.27
N VAL A 83 5.68 7.24 -7.56
CA VAL A 83 6.55 6.88 -8.69
C VAL A 83 5.87 7.27 -10.01
N SER A 84 4.57 7.04 -10.16
CA SER A 84 3.81 7.47 -11.34
C SER A 84 3.83 9.00 -11.50
N ALA A 85 3.62 9.74 -10.40
CA ALA A 85 3.71 11.19 -10.39
C ALA A 85 5.10 11.69 -10.81
N SER A 86 6.16 10.99 -10.38
CA SER A 86 7.53 11.27 -10.76
C SER A 86 7.72 11.13 -12.27
N PHE A 87 7.35 9.98 -12.87
CA PHE A 87 7.46 9.74 -14.32
C PHE A 87 6.69 10.77 -15.15
N PHE A 88 5.47 11.11 -14.74
CA PHE A 88 4.65 12.13 -15.38
C PHE A 88 5.27 13.53 -15.30
N SER A 89 5.95 13.86 -14.21
CA SER A 89 6.62 15.16 -14.07
C SER A 89 7.73 15.36 -15.12
N TYR A 90 8.31 14.26 -15.62
CA TYR A 90 9.27 14.22 -16.72
C TYR A 90 8.63 13.99 -18.10
N LYS A 91 7.29 14.03 -18.20
CA LYS A 91 6.53 13.74 -19.43
C LYS A 91 6.79 12.34 -20.00
N LYS A 92 7.25 11.39 -19.18
CA LYS A 92 7.35 9.98 -19.58
C LYS A 92 5.98 9.33 -19.42
N LEU A 93 5.41 8.92 -20.54
CA LEU A 93 4.04 8.39 -20.66
C LEU A 93 4.05 7.13 -21.53
N GLY A 94 2.99 6.32 -21.44
CA GLY A 94 2.80 5.15 -22.29
C GLY A 94 3.21 3.83 -21.64
N ARG A 95 3.30 2.79 -22.46
CA ARG A 95 3.51 1.40 -22.01
C ARG A 95 4.82 1.23 -21.26
N ASP A 96 5.90 1.82 -21.76
CA ASP A 96 7.22 1.72 -21.14
C ASP A 96 7.22 2.33 -19.73
N ALA A 97 6.56 3.48 -19.55
CA ALA A 97 6.44 4.11 -18.24
C ALA A 97 5.72 3.19 -17.25
N ILE A 98 4.64 2.53 -17.67
CA ILE A 98 3.90 1.56 -16.85
C ILE A 98 4.82 0.40 -16.43
N VAL A 99 5.55 -0.17 -17.38
CA VAL A 99 6.49 -1.27 -17.12
C VAL A 99 7.57 -0.84 -16.11
N TYR A 100 8.19 0.32 -16.30
CA TYR A 100 9.20 0.82 -15.37
C TYR A 100 8.64 1.12 -13.98
N ILE A 101 7.45 1.71 -13.87
CA ILE A 101 6.82 2.00 -12.57
C ILE A 101 6.56 0.70 -11.81
N LEU A 102 5.94 -0.29 -12.46
CA LEU A 102 5.66 -1.59 -11.85
C LEU A 102 6.95 -2.34 -11.51
N PHE A 103 7.95 -2.29 -12.38
CA PHE A 103 9.26 -2.90 -12.13
C PHE A 103 9.93 -2.28 -10.90
N ILE A 104 9.93 -0.95 -10.76
CA ILE A 104 10.52 -0.27 -9.59
C ILE A 104 9.80 -0.68 -8.31
N CYS A 105 8.45 -0.67 -8.31
CA CYS A 105 7.69 -1.04 -7.12
C CYS A 105 7.88 -2.52 -6.76
N GLN A 106 7.87 -3.41 -7.77
CA GLN A 106 8.06 -4.84 -7.59
C GLN A 106 9.47 -5.18 -7.10
N PHE A 107 10.49 -4.56 -7.69
CA PHE A 107 11.88 -4.73 -7.27
C PHE A 107 12.05 -4.27 -5.83
N TYR A 108 11.46 -3.13 -5.47
CA TYR A 108 11.49 -2.63 -4.10
C TYR A 108 10.79 -3.57 -3.11
N ALA A 109 9.62 -4.11 -3.48
CA ALA A 109 8.91 -5.12 -2.69
C ALA A 109 9.74 -6.37 -2.42
N ILE A 110 10.46 -6.87 -3.44
CA ILE A 110 11.37 -8.01 -3.29
C ILE A 110 12.50 -7.67 -2.33
N THR A 111 13.11 -6.48 -2.44
CA THR A 111 14.19 -6.07 -1.54
C THR A 111 13.73 -5.86 -0.10
N ASP A 112 12.51 -5.36 0.08
CA ASP A 112 11.91 -5.15 1.41
C ASP A 112 11.62 -6.50 2.08
N GLU A 113 11.01 -7.42 1.34
CA GLU A 113 10.71 -8.77 1.82
C GLU A 113 11.98 -9.56 2.15
N PHE A 114 13.01 -9.44 1.30
CA PHE A 114 14.33 -10.00 1.58
C PHE A 114 14.94 -9.43 2.86
N HIS A 115 14.80 -8.11 3.10
CA HIS A 115 15.24 -7.49 4.35
C HIS A 115 14.45 -8.01 5.56
N GLN A 116 13.12 -8.16 5.45
CA GLN A 116 12.27 -8.70 6.52
C GLN A 116 12.66 -10.12 6.92
N ALA A 117 13.22 -10.93 6.01
CA ALA A 117 13.72 -12.26 6.33
C ALA A 117 14.84 -12.27 7.39
N PHE A 118 15.56 -11.15 7.56
CA PHE A 118 16.60 -10.99 8.58
C PHE A 118 16.09 -10.32 9.86
N VAL A 119 14.84 -9.88 9.89
CA VAL A 119 14.25 -9.19 11.06
C VAL A 119 13.66 -10.23 12.03
N PRO A 120 14.07 -10.24 13.31
CA PRO A 120 13.56 -11.21 14.29
C PRO A 120 12.03 -11.20 14.43
N GLY A 121 11.43 -12.39 14.38
CA GLY A 121 9.99 -12.58 14.53
C GLY A 121 9.14 -12.21 13.31
N ARG A 122 9.75 -11.79 12.20
CA ARG A 122 9.06 -11.62 10.90
C ARG A 122 9.08 -12.94 10.12
N THR A 123 7.99 -13.19 9.41
CA THR A 123 7.90 -14.29 8.45
C THR A 123 7.98 -13.71 7.06
N SER A 124 8.97 -14.13 6.27
CA SER A 124 9.05 -13.73 4.88
C SER A 124 8.31 -14.73 3.98
N LEU A 125 7.37 -14.26 3.17
CA LEU A 125 6.53 -15.09 2.30
C LEU A 125 6.40 -14.48 0.90
N VAL A 126 6.46 -15.33 -0.13
CA VAL A 126 6.19 -14.92 -1.52
C VAL A 126 4.80 -14.28 -1.68
N SER A 127 3.84 -14.72 -0.86
CA SER A 127 2.50 -14.12 -0.84
C SER A 127 2.50 -12.63 -0.49
N ASP A 128 3.50 -12.17 0.27
CA ASP A 128 3.54 -10.80 0.78
C ASP A 128 4.02 -9.86 -0.34
N VAL A 129 5.02 -10.29 -1.10
CA VAL A 129 5.44 -9.66 -2.38
C VAL A 129 4.28 -9.54 -3.37
N LEU A 130 3.41 -10.57 -3.46
CA LEU A 130 2.25 -10.53 -4.35
C LEU A 130 1.20 -9.51 -3.89
N VAL A 131 0.95 -9.39 -2.58
CA VAL A 131 0.03 -8.40 -2.03
C VAL A 131 0.55 -6.98 -2.31
N ASP A 132 1.85 -6.75 -2.13
CA ASP A 132 2.51 -5.48 -2.41
C ASP A 132 2.48 -5.11 -3.90
N PHE A 133 2.63 -6.12 -4.78
CA PHE A 133 2.45 -5.95 -6.21
C PHE A 133 1.02 -5.56 -6.59
N ILE A 134 0.01 -6.24 -6.02
CA ILE A 134 -1.40 -5.89 -6.22
C ILE A 134 -1.67 -4.46 -5.75
N GLY A 135 -1.14 -4.08 -4.59
CA GLY A 135 -1.20 -2.70 -4.08
C GLY A 135 -0.64 -1.70 -5.09
N SER A 136 0.56 -2.00 -5.63
CA SER A 136 1.21 -1.17 -6.64
C SER A 136 0.38 -1.04 -7.93
N LEU A 137 -0.25 -2.13 -8.38
CA LEU A 137 -1.14 -2.12 -9.54
C LEU A 137 -2.37 -1.25 -9.31
N VAL A 138 -3.00 -1.36 -8.14
CA VAL A 138 -4.13 -0.51 -7.76
C VAL A 138 -3.71 0.96 -7.72
N GLY A 139 -2.55 1.27 -7.15
CA GLY A 139 -2.02 2.64 -7.08
C GLY A 139 -1.78 3.25 -8.46
N LEU A 140 -1.19 2.47 -9.37
CA LEU A 140 -1.01 2.85 -10.76
C LEU A 140 -2.35 3.17 -11.45
N ILE A 141 -3.35 2.28 -11.31
CA ILE A 141 -4.68 2.46 -11.90
C ILE A 141 -5.33 3.75 -11.37
N ILE A 142 -5.32 3.94 -10.04
CA ILE A 142 -5.86 5.14 -9.40
C ILE A 142 -5.20 6.40 -9.96
N PHE A 143 -3.87 6.40 -10.08
CA PHE A 143 -3.13 7.54 -10.62
C PHE A 143 -3.57 7.87 -12.05
N TYR A 144 -3.66 6.87 -12.94
CA TYR A 144 -4.09 7.08 -14.33
C TYR A 144 -5.55 7.56 -14.43
N LEU A 145 -6.45 7.04 -13.59
CA LEU A 145 -7.85 7.49 -13.55
C LEU A 145 -7.96 8.96 -13.13
N ILE A 146 -7.23 9.35 -12.08
CA ILE A 146 -7.18 10.75 -11.61
C ILE A 146 -6.57 11.64 -12.69
N TYR A 147 -5.44 11.23 -13.27
CA TYR A 147 -4.78 11.97 -14.34
C TYR A 147 -5.73 12.21 -15.52
N TYR A 148 -6.41 11.18 -16.00
CA TYR A 148 -7.33 11.28 -17.13
C TYR A 148 -8.52 12.20 -16.81
N LYS A 149 -9.08 12.13 -15.60
CA LYS A 149 -10.14 13.06 -15.15
C LYS A 149 -9.67 14.52 -15.18
N ILE A 150 -8.48 14.79 -14.63
CA ILE A 150 -7.91 16.16 -14.59
C ILE A 150 -7.59 16.66 -16.00
N TYR A 151 -6.98 15.82 -16.83
CA TYR A 151 -6.65 16.15 -18.22
C TYR A 151 -7.89 16.49 -19.03
N LYS A 152 -8.94 15.66 -18.94
CA LYS A 152 -10.23 15.89 -19.62
C LYS A 152 -10.91 17.18 -19.14
N ALA A 153 -10.90 17.46 -17.84
CA ALA A 153 -11.44 18.70 -17.28
C ALA A 153 -10.72 19.94 -17.82
N LYS A 154 -9.38 19.89 -17.92
CA LYS A 154 -8.55 20.98 -18.45
C LYS A 154 -8.75 21.23 -19.94
N ILE A 155 -9.02 20.19 -20.73
CA ILE A 155 -9.38 20.34 -22.15
C ILE A 155 -10.76 20.98 -22.29
N ARG A 156 -11.75 20.51 -21.52
CA ARG A 156 -13.12 21.05 -21.57
C ARG A 156 -13.14 22.55 -21.25
N SER A 157 -12.40 23.02 -20.25
CA SER A 157 -12.34 24.45 -19.92
C SER A 157 -11.73 25.28 -21.04
N ARG A 158 -10.62 24.82 -21.66
CA ARG A 158 -9.98 25.50 -22.80
C ARG A 158 -10.87 25.60 -24.04
N LEU A 159 -11.69 24.58 -24.31
CA LEU A 159 -12.64 24.59 -25.42
C LEU A 159 -13.81 25.56 -25.16
N SER A 160 -14.22 25.74 -23.91
CA SER A 160 -15.24 26.72 -23.53
C SER A 160 -14.76 28.17 -23.69
N THR A 161 -13.49 28.45 -23.36
CA THR A 161 -12.92 29.81 -23.49
C THR A 161 -12.67 30.20 -24.95
N LYS A 162 -12.40 29.24 -25.85
CA LYS A 162 -12.21 29.51 -27.29
C LYS A 162 -13.51 29.78 -28.07
N LYS A 163 -14.68 29.56 -27.46
CA LYS A 163 -16.00 29.79 -28.08
C LYS A 163 -16.60 31.17 -27.75
N LEU A 164 -15.92 31.97 -26.94
CA LEU A 164 -16.23 33.36 -26.60
C LEU A 164 -15.23 34.27 -27.30
#